data_AF-A0AAV8WJ59-F1
#
_entry.id   AF-A0AAV8WJ59-F1
#
_cell.length_a   1.000
_cell.length_b   1.000
_cell.length_c   1.000
_cell.angle_alpha   90.00
_cell.angle_beta   90.00
_cell.angle_gamma   90.00
#
_symmetry.space_group_name_H-M   'P 1'
#
loop_
_entity.id
_entity.type
_entity.pdbx_description
1 polymer ?
#
loop_
_entity_poly.entity_id
_entity_poly.type
_entity_poly.pdbx_seq_one_letter_code
_entity_poly.pdbx_strand_id
1 'polypeptide(L)'
;MDHSRTIIHIDLDCFYAQVETLKNPELKTLPLGVQQQNLVVTSNYLAREFGVKKCMSVTEAKKLCPNIVLVKGEDLHDYRQVSYKVTSLLQKYSHLVERLGLDENFIDASNLVNERLKKVTPTSVPGHVFGNTTNLCDCGCGDRLKIGTQIAQEMRDEIKKGIEFNVLCGNCP
;
A
#
# COMPACT_ATOMS: atom_id res chain seq x y z
N MET A 1 7.38 12.79 28.33
CA MET A 1 7.07 11.45 27.80
C MET A 1 8.05 11.15 26.68
N ASP A 2 8.63 9.95 26.64
CA ASP A 2 9.52 9.53 25.55
C ASP A 2 8.69 9.05 24.36
N HIS A 3 8.61 9.86 23.31
CA HIS A 3 7.94 9.51 22.05
C HIS A 3 8.99 9.10 21.02
N SER A 4 9.67 7.99 21.29
CA SER A 4 10.79 7.49 20.47
C SER A 4 10.36 6.51 19.38
N ARG A 5 9.09 6.07 19.38
CA ARG A 5 8.55 5.08 18.44
C ARG A 5 8.05 5.72 17.15
N THR A 6 8.50 5.18 16.01
CA THR A 6 7.92 5.49 14.71
C THR A 6 7.50 4.19 14.03
N ILE A 7 6.21 3.99 13.86
CA ILE A 7 5.63 2.85 13.15
C ILE A 7 5.15 3.33 11.78
N ILE A 8 5.58 2.63 10.73
CA ILE A 8 5.13 2.85 9.36
C ILE A 8 4.14 1.75 9.00
N HIS A 9 3.02 2.10 8.38
CA HIS A 9 2.07 1.17 7.81
C HIS A 9 2.12 1.25 6.29
N ILE A 10 2.17 0.09 5.64
CA ILE A 10 2.14 -0.07 4.19
C ILE A 10 0.95 -0.95 3.83
N ASP A 11 0.06 -0.43 2.99
CA ASP A 11 -1.11 -1.12 2.42
C ASP A 11 -0.96 -1.11 0.89
N LEU A 12 -1.08 -2.28 0.25
CA LEU A 12 -0.95 -2.45 -1.20
C LEU A 12 -2.29 -2.27 -1.91
N ASP A 13 -2.37 -1.28 -2.79
CA ASP A 13 -3.61 -0.97 -3.51
C ASP A 13 -4.14 -2.11 -4.37
N CYS A 14 -5.44 -2.37 -4.29
CA CYS A 14 -6.10 -3.34 -5.17
C CYS A 14 -5.35 -4.68 -5.27
N PHE A 15 -4.75 -5.17 -4.17
CA PHE A 15 -3.64 -6.14 -4.18
C PHE A 15 -3.84 -7.32 -5.13
N TYR A 16 -4.96 -8.06 -5.04
CA TYR A 16 -5.17 -9.22 -5.92
C TYR A 16 -5.30 -8.81 -7.40
N ALA A 17 -5.95 -7.68 -7.69
CA ALA A 17 -6.06 -7.19 -9.06
C ALA A 17 -4.69 -6.80 -9.63
N GLN A 18 -3.78 -6.24 -8.80
CA GLN A 18 -2.40 -5.99 -9.24
C GLN A 18 -1.63 -7.30 -9.49
N VAL A 19 -1.78 -8.31 -8.63
CA VAL A 19 -1.16 -9.63 -8.87
C VAL A 19 -1.65 -10.24 -10.18
N GLU A 20 -2.96 -10.18 -10.45
CA GLU A 20 -3.51 -10.70 -11.72
C GLU A 20 -3.04 -9.91 -12.94
N THR A 21 -2.93 -8.57 -12.84
CA THR A 21 -2.36 -7.75 -13.93
C THR A 21 -0.89 -8.04 -14.20
N LEU A 22 -0.11 -8.41 -13.17
CA LEU A 22 1.29 -8.82 -13.39
C LEU A 22 1.38 -10.18 -14.07
N LYS A 23 0.47 -11.11 -13.73
CA LYS A 23 0.38 -12.42 -14.39
C LYS A 23 -0.10 -12.30 -15.83
N ASN A 24 -1.04 -11.39 -16.09
CA ASN A 24 -1.56 -11.12 -17.42
C ASN A 24 -1.59 -9.59 -17.70
N PRO A 25 -0.54 -9.05 -18.36
CA PRO A 25 -0.43 -7.63 -18.66
C PRO A 25 -1.58 -7.06 -19.51
N GLU A 26 -2.32 -7.88 -20.26
CA GLU A 26 -3.48 -7.43 -21.05
C GLU A 26 -4.61 -6.89 -20.15
N LEU A 27 -4.66 -7.30 -18.87
CA LEU A 27 -5.66 -6.83 -17.92
C LEU A 27 -5.43 -5.38 -17.44
N LYS A 28 -4.25 -4.80 -17.73
CA LYS A 28 -3.87 -3.47 -17.23
C LYS A 28 -4.79 -2.35 -17.72
N THR A 29 -5.35 -2.50 -18.92
CA THR A 29 -6.19 -1.49 -19.58
C THR A 29 -7.68 -1.81 -19.50
N LEU A 30 -8.07 -2.85 -18.75
CA LEU A 30 -9.45 -3.33 -18.67
C LEU A 30 -10.01 -3.13 -17.25
N PRO A 31 -11.33 -2.84 -17.09
CA PRO A 31 -11.97 -2.89 -15.78
C PRO A 31 -11.92 -4.34 -15.26
N LEU A 32 -11.19 -4.56 -14.17
CA LEU A 32 -10.91 -5.88 -13.61
C LEU A 32 -11.51 -6.01 -12.20
N GLY A 33 -12.20 -7.12 -11.98
CA GLY A 33 -12.60 -7.60 -10.66
C GLY A 33 -11.99 -8.97 -10.37
N VAL A 34 -11.52 -9.17 -9.13
CA VAL A 34 -11.15 -10.51 -8.64
C VAL A 34 -12.35 -11.09 -7.92
N GLN A 35 -12.80 -12.24 -8.38
CA GLN A 35 -13.99 -12.95 -7.92
C GLN A 35 -13.61 -14.08 -6.97
N GLN A 36 -14.29 -14.17 -5.83
CA GLN A 36 -14.31 -15.37 -5.00
C GLN A 36 -15.78 -15.75 -4.76
N GLN A 37 -16.16 -16.94 -5.20
CA GLN A 37 -17.57 -17.37 -5.20
C GLN A 37 -18.46 -16.34 -5.93
N ASN A 38 -19.43 -15.72 -5.25
CA ASN A 38 -20.35 -14.74 -5.85
C ASN A 38 -19.98 -13.28 -5.53
N LEU A 39 -18.78 -13.03 -5.00
CA LEU A 39 -18.32 -11.70 -4.59
C LEU A 39 -17.12 -11.24 -5.44
N VAL A 40 -17.10 -9.95 -5.79
CA VAL A 40 -15.92 -9.23 -6.24
C VAL A 40 -15.16 -8.76 -5.00
N VAL A 41 -14.13 -9.50 -4.60
CA VAL A 41 -13.39 -9.23 -3.35
C VAL A 41 -12.54 -7.97 -3.44
N THR A 42 -12.02 -7.67 -4.63
CA THR A 42 -11.41 -6.39 -4.97
C THR A 42 -11.53 -6.11 -6.46
N SER A 43 -11.40 -4.84 -6.83
CA SER A 43 -11.40 -4.36 -8.21
C SER A 43 -10.23 -3.40 -8.43
N ASN A 44 -9.76 -3.31 -9.68
CA ASN A 44 -8.78 -2.28 -10.06
C ASN A 44 -9.44 -0.90 -10.17
N TYR A 45 -8.62 0.14 -10.31
CA TYR A 45 -9.10 1.52 -10.40
C TYR A 45 -10.07 1.75 -11.57
N LEU A 46 -9.81 1.15 -12.74
CA LEU A 46 -10.69 1.24 -13.91
C LEU A 46 -12.12 0.74 -13.60
N ALA A 47 -12.26 -0.38 -12.89
CA ALA A 47 -13.59 -0.86 -12.48
C ALA A 47 -14.23 0.01 -11.38
N ARG A 48 -13.42 0.63 -10.49
CA ARG A 48 -13.92 1.55 -9.46
C ARG A 48 -14.51 2.83 -10.03
N GLU A 49 -14.02 3.30 -11.18
CA GLU A 49 -14.59 4.44 -11.91
C GLU A 49 -16.05 4.20 -12.33
N PHE A 50 -16.43 2.94 -12.60
CA PHE A 50 -17.81 2.54 -12.85
C PHE A 50 -18.64 2.34 -11.57
N GLY A 51 -18.06 2.58 -10.39
CA GLY A 51 -18.72 2.41 -9.10
C GLY A 51 -18.64 1.00 -8.52
N VAL A 52 -17.83 0.09 -9.09
CA VAL A 52 -17.63 -1.25 -8.54
C VAL A 52 -16.82 -1.17 -7.25
N LYS A 53 -17.41 -1.60 -6.13
CA LYS A 53 -16.81 -1.53 -4.79
C LYS A 53 -16.23 -2.88 -4.35
N LYS A 54 -15.33 -2.86 -3.36
CA LYS A 54 -14.85 -4.07 -2.68
C LYS A 54 -16.04 -4.82 -2.04
N CYS A 55 -15.99 -6.14 -2.03
CA CYS A 55 -17.02 -7.04 -1.49
C CYS A 55 -18.42 -6.89 -2.11
N MET A 56 -18.50 -6.38 -3.34
CA MET A 56 -19.76 -6.26 -4.09
C MET A 56 -20.16 -7.60 -4.71
N SER A 57 -21.46 -7.88 -4.84
CA SER A 57 -21.90 -9.08 -5.56
C SER A 57 -21.52 -9.03 -7.04
N VAL A 58 -21.20 -10.18 -7.63
CA VAL A 58 -20.89 -10.28 -9.07
C VAL A 58 -22.03 -9.75 -9.93
N THR A 59 -23.28 -9.99 -9.51
CA THR A 59 -24.47 -9.50 -10.22
C THR A 59 -24.54 -7.97 -10.23
N GLU A 60 -24.28 -7.30 -9.09
CA GLU A 60 -24.27 -5.84 -9.03
C GLU A 60 -23.08 -5.24 -9.77
N ALA A 61 -21.90 -5.85 -9.63
CA ALA A 61 -20.70 -5.40 -10.33
C ALA A 61 -20.91 -5.41 -11.86
N LYS A 62 -21.54 -6.47 -12.40
CA LYS A 62 -21.90 -6.56 -13.83
C LYS A 62 -22.99 -5.58 -14.26
N LYS A 63 -23.90 -5.19 -13.35
CA LYS A 63 -24.89 -4.14 -13.64
C LYS A 63 -24.22 -2.76 -13.78
N LEU A 64 -23.26 -2.46 -12.89
CA LEU A 64 -22.53 -1.19 -12.90
C LEU A 64 -21.49 -1.12 -14.03
N CYS A 65 -20.80 -2.23 -14.28
CA CYS A 65 -19.78 -2.35 -15.31
C CYS A 65 -20.04 -3.62 -16.14
N PRO A 66 -20.86 -3.54 -17.21
CA PRO A 66 -21.18 -4.71 -18.04
C PRO A 66 -19.96 -5.37 -18.70
N ASN A 67 -18.90 -4.58 -18.95
CA ASN A 67 -17.67 -5.04 -19.59
C ASN A 67 -16.57 -5.45 -18.57
N ILE A 68 -16.91 -5.60 -17.28
CA ILE A 68 -15.94 -6.01 -16.27
C ILE A 68 -15.38 -7.40 -16.57
N VAL A 69 -14.05 -7.50 -16.57
CA VAL A 69 -13.34 -8.78 -16.62
C VAL A 69 -13.27 -9.34 -15.22
N LEU A 70 -13.71 -10.59 -15.04
CA LEU A 70 -13.66 -11.27 -13.74
C LEU A 70 -12.65 -12.40 -13.78
N VAL A 71 -11.67 -12.34 -12.88
CA VAL A 71 -10.67 -13.39 -12.67
C VAL A 71 -10.97 -14.12 -11.37
N LYS A 72 -10.89 -15.45 -11.39
CA LYS A 72 -11.06 -16.29 -10.20
C LYS A 72 -9.87 -16.13 -9.25
N GLY A 73 -10.16 -15.80 -8.00
CA GLY A 73 -9.16 -15.57 -6.96
C GLY A 73 -9.27 -16.52 -5.78
N GLU A 74 -9.92 -17.68 -5.93
CA GLU A 74 -10.03 -18.66 -4.83
C GLU A 74 -8.68 -19.31 -4.48
N ASP A 75 -7.79 -19.49 -5.46
CA ASP A 75 -6.43 -19.94 -5.21
C ASP A 75 -5.54 -18.76 -4.80
N LEU A 76 -5.11 -18.78 -3.54
CA LEU A 76 -4.30 -17.71 -2.96
C LEU A 76 -2.79 -17.92 -3.13
N HIS A 77 -2.35 -18.94 -3.87
CA HIS A 77 -0.92 -19.28 -4.00
C HIS A 77 -0.06 -18.09 -4.45
N ASP A 78 -0.38 -17.49 -5.60
CA ASP A 78 0.38 -16.38 -6.17
C ASP A 78 0.30 -15.12 -5.27
N TYR A 79 -0.89 -14.85 -4.72
CA TYR A 79 -1.09 -13.72 -3.79
C TYR A 79 -0.20 -13.86 -2.55
N ARG A 80 -0.09 -15.07 -1.99
CA ARG A 80 0.81 -15.33 -0.86
C ARG A 80 2.27 -15.14 -1.27
N GLN A 81 2.71 -15.67 -2.41
CA GLN A 81 4.08 -15.52 -2.87
C GLN A 81 4.48 -14.04 -2.99
N VAL A 82 3.65 -13.24 -3.65
CA VAL A 82 3.91 -11.80 -3.83
C VAL A 82 3.89 -11.07 -2.49
N SER A 83 2.95 -11.39 -1.61
CA SER A 83 2.88 -10.85 -0.25
C SER A 83 4.17 -11.09 0.56
N TYR A 84 4.73 -12.31 0.49
CA TYR A 84 6.02 -12.61 1.11
C TYR A 84 7.17 -11.83 0.48
N LYS A 85 7.20 -11.67 -0.85
CA LYS A 85 8.22 -10.84 -1.51
C LYS A 85 8.19 -9.39 -1.02
N VAL A 86 7.01 -8.80 -0.87
CA VAL A 86 6.85 -7.45 -0.29
C VAL A 86 7.35 -7.40 1.14
N THR A 87 6.94 -8.37 1.97
CA THR A 87 7.38 -8.45 3.38
C THR A 87 8.92 -8.55 3.47
N SER A 88 9.54 -9.42 2.66
CA SER A 88 10.99 -9.60 2.64
C SER A 88 11.74 -8.36 2.13
N LEU A 89 11.13 -7.58 1.22
CA LEU A 89 11.68 -6.29 0.82
C LEU A 89 11.65 -5.31 1.99
N LEU A 90 10.52 -5.20 2.69
CA LEU A 90 10.38 -4.31 3.86
C LEU A 90 11.31 -4.70 5.02
N GLN A 91 11.61 -5.99 5.19
CA GLN A 91 12.56 -6.48 6.19
C GLN A 91 14.00 -5.98 5.99
N LYS A 92 14.33 -5.41 4.83
CA LYS A 92 15.62 -4.73 4.61
C LYS A 92 15.74 -3.41 5.35
N TYR A 93 14.61 -2.79 5.70
CA TYR A 93 14.56 -1.53 6.45
C TYR A 93 14.49 -1.73 7.96
N SER A 94 13.88 -2.81 8.42
CA SER A 94 13.78 -3.17 9.84
C SER A 94 13.53 -4.67 9.99
N HIS A 95 14.12 -5.28 11.03
CA HIS A 95 13.83 -6.68 11.37
C HIS A 95 12.45 -6.87 12.02
N LEU A 96 11.81 -5.78 12.43
CA LEU A 96 10.50 -5.79 13.09
C LEU A 96 9.41 -5.38 12.09
N VAL A 97 8.89 -6.39 11.38
CA VAL A 97 7.78 -6.25 10.43
C VAL A 97 6.67 -7.21 10.82
N GLU A 98 5.50 -6.68 11.11
CA GLU A 98 4.28 -7.45 11.39
C GLU A 98 3.32 -7.36 10.21
N ARG A 99 2.65 -8.47 9.88
CA ARG A 99 1.71 -8.53 8.76
C ARG A 99 0.28 -8.55 9.26
N LEU A 100 -0.61 -7.84 8.56
CA LEU A 100 -2.05 -7.96 8.72
C LEU A 100 -2.64 -8.43 7.38
N GLY A 101 -2.90 -9.74 7.25
CA GLY A 101 -3.33 -10.31 5.98
C GLY A 101 -2.21 -10.43 4.93
N LEU A 102 -2.55 -10.18 3.67
CA LEU A 102 -1.62 -10.36 2.53
C LEU A 102 -1.06 -9.04 2.00
N ASP A 103 -1.77 -7.94 2.18
CA ASP A 103 -1.46 -6.63 1.60
C ASP A 103 -0.99 -5.59 2.60
N GLU A 104 -1.14 -5.83 3.91
CA GLU A 104 -0.73 -4.86 4.93
C GLU A 104 0.49 -5.30 5.75
N ASN A 105 1.39 -4.34 6.00
CA ASN A 105 2.59 -4.50 6.82
C ASN A 105 2.77 -3.31 7.76
N PHE A 106 3.11 -3.59 9.02
CA PHE A 106 3.50 -2.62 10.04
C PHE A 106 5.00 -2.78 10.31
N ILE A 107 5.75 -1.69 10.19
CA ILE A 107 7.20 -1.67 10.29
C ILE A 107 7.60 -0.74 11.42
N ASP A 108 8.35 -1.26 12.38
CA ASP A 108 8.99 -0.43 13.38
C ASP A 108 10.26 0.22 12.80
N ALA A 109 10.15 1.49 12.43
CA ALA A 109 11.21 2.29 11.84
C ALA A 109 11.95 3.16 12.88
N SER A 110 11.71 2.96 14.17
CA SER A 110 12.22 3.82 15.25
C SER A 110 13.74 4.00 15.18
N ASN A 111 14.49 2.90 15.02
CA ASN A 111 15.95 2.94 14.94
C ASN A 111 16.43 3.71 13.71
N LEU A 112 15.85 3.43 12.54
CA LEU A 112 16.21 4.09 11.29
C LEU A 112 15.94 5.60 11.33
N VAL A 113 14.80 5.99 11.92
CA VAL A 113 14.45 7.40 12.14
C VAL A 113 15.45 8.06 13.07
N ASN A 114 15.76 7.44 14.21
CA ASN A 114 16.71 7.97 15.19
C ASN A 114 18.12 8.14 14.59
N GLU A 115 18.56 7.23 13.73
CA GLU A 115 19.84 7.35 13.02
C GLU A 115 19.86 8.50 12.02
N ARG A 116 18.76 8.74 11.29
CA ARG A 116 18.66 9.84 10.33
C ARG A 116 18.56 11.21 11.01
N LEU A 117 17.84 11.30 12.14
CA LEU A 117 17.74 12.54 12.93
C LEU A 117 19.09 13.03 13.46
N LYS A 118 20.05 12.13 13.70
CA LYS A 118 21.42 12.52 14.09
C LYS A 118 22.21 13.19 12.96
N LYS A 119 21.79 13.00 11.71
CA LYS A 119 22.52 13.42 10.51
C LYS A 119 21.88 14.62 9.82
N VAL A 120 20.54 14.69 9.81
CA VAL A 120 19.78 15.63 9.00
C VAL A 120 18.57 16.14 9.77
N THR A 121 18.34 17.45 9.73
CA THR A 121 17.08 18.05 10.16
C THR A 121 16.13 18.11 8.95
N PRO A 122 14.97 17.42 8.98
CA PRO A 122 14.07 17.37 7.83
C PRO A 122 13.35 18.70 7.62
N THR A 123 13.54 19.29 6.44
CA THR A 123 12.89 20.55 6.03
C THR A 123 11.62 20.32 5.21
N SER A 124 11.50 19.19 4.51
CA SER A 124 10.35 18.86 3.65
C SER A 124 9.97 17.38 3.70
N VAL A 125 8.75 17.08 3.25
CA VAL A 125 8.25 15.70 3.08
C VAL A 125 7.71 15.51 1.66
N PRO A 126 7.78 14.29 1.10
CA PRO A 126 7.08 13.93 -0.11
C PRO A 126 5.57 13.85 0.20
N GLY A 127 4.83 14.93 -0.06
CA GLY A 127 3.38 14.99 0.14
C GLY A 127 2.92 16.24 0.89
N HIS A 128 1.72 16.15 1.47
CA HIS A 128 1.09 17.24 2.19
C HIS A 128 1.18 17.04 3.70
N VAL A 129 1.50 18.12 4.41
CA VAL A 129 1.41 18.17 5.88
C VAL A 129 0.09 18.85 6.23
N PHE A 130 -0.77 18.14 6.95
CA PHE A 130 -2.02 18.69 7.47
C PHE A 130 -1.86 19.06 8.94
N GLY A 131 -2.41 20.21 9.34
CA GLY A 131 -2.33 20.73 10.71
C GLY A 131 -1.07 21.56 11.01
N ASN A 132 -1.04 22.20 12.19
CA ASN A 132 0.06 23.05 12.60
C ASN A 132 1.17 22.19 13.27
N THR A 133 2.20 21.84 12.51
CA THR A 133 3.28 20.93 12.96
C THR A 133 4.32 21.59 13.87
N THR A 134 4.27 22.91 14.02
CA THR A 134 5.26 23.70 14.75
C THR A 134 5.20 23.55 16.28
N ASN A 135 4.07 23.08 16.85
CA ASN A 135 3.87 23.02 18.31
C ASN A 135 3.33 21.67 18.82
N LEU A 136 3.60 20.55 18.14
CA LEU A 136 3.05 19.24 18.54
C LEU A 136 3.71 18.67 19.82
N CYS A 137 5.03 18.81 19.96
CA CYS A 137 5.81 18.37 21.13
C CYS A 137 7.25 18.87 21.04
N ASP A 138 7.80 19.39 22.14
CA ASP A 138 9.22 19.77 22.24
C ASP A 138 10.19 18.57 22.13
N CYS A 139 9.65 17.36 22.17
CA CYS A 139 10.41 16.10 22.12
C CYS A 139 10.82 15.65 20.70
N GLY A 140 10.62 16.49 19.67
CA GLY A 140 11.04 16.22 18.29
C GLY A 140 10.08 15.33 17.48
N CYS A 141 8.83 15.16 17.93
CA CYS A 141 7.83 14.35 17.21
C CYS A 141 7.59 14.80 15.77
N GLY A 142 7.61 16.12 15.52
CA GLY A 142 7.42 16.66 14.18
C GLY A 142 8.51 16.20 13.20
N ASP A 143 9.76 16.20 13.64
CA ASP A 143 10.87 15.75 12.81
C ASP A 143 10.90 14.24 12.64
N ARG A 144 10.55 13.46 13.68
CA ARG A 144 10.34 12.01 13.56
C ARG A 144 9.27 11.67 12.53
N LEU A 145 8.15 12.39 12.54
CA LEU A 145 7.07 12.21 11.58
C LEU A 145 7.56 12.48 10.15
N LYS A 146 8.29 13.59 9.93
CA LYS A 146 8.82 13.92 8.61
C LYS A 146 9.80 12.87 8.09
N ILE A 147 10.75 12.42 8.92
CA ILE A 147 11.69 11.36 8.54
C ILE A 147 10.95 10.04 8.29
N GLY A 148 9.97 9.70 9.12
CA GLY A 148 9.11 8.54 8.93
C GLY A 148 8.40 8.57 7.57
N THR A 149 7.86 9.73 7.17
CA THR A 149 7.25 9.91 5.85
C THR A 149 8.24 9.72 4.71
N GLN A 150 9.47 10.21 4.83
CA GLN A 150 10.51 10.01 3.82
C GLN A 150 10.89 8.53 3.68
N ILE A 151 11.09 7.83 4.80
CA ILE A 151 11.36 6.39 4.80
C ILE A 151 10.19 5.62 4.19
N ALA A 152 8.95 5.96 4.53
CA ALA A 152 7.77 5.33 3.95
C ALA A 152 7.71 5.52 2.43
N GLN A 153 8.07 6.71 1.94
CA GLN A 153 8.16 6.96 0.49
C GLN A 153 9.24 6.10 -0.18
N GLU A 154 10.41 5.96 0.44
CA GLU A 154 11.49 5.10 -0.08
C GLU A 154 11.02 3.64 -0.16
N MET A 155 10.36 3.12 0.88
CA MET A 155 9.77 1.77 0.87
C MET A 155 8.78 1.60 -0.29
N ARG A 156 7.91 2.60 -0.52
CA ARG A 156 6.96 2.59 -1.64
C ARG A 156 7.66 2.56 -3.00
N ASP A 157 8.70 3.37 -3.16
CA ASP A 157 9.48 3.43 -4.40
C ASP A 157 10.22 2.11 -4.66
N GLU A 158 10.75 1.46 -3.63
CA GLU A 158 11.37 0.15 -3.74
C GLU A 158 10.37 -0.95 -4.10
N ILE A 159 9.18 -0.96 -3.48
CA ILE A 159 8.11 -1.91 -3.86
C ILE A 159 7.73 -1.72 -5.34
N LYS A 160 7.57 -0.47 -5.78
CA LYS A 160 7.24 -0.15 -7.17
C LYS A 160 8.32 -0.59 -8.14
N LYS A 161 9.60 -0.36 -7.83
CA LYS A 161 10.72 -0.76 -8.68
C LYS A 161 10.98 -2.26 -8.68
N GLY A 162 10.83 -2.91 -7.52
CA GLY A 162 11.20 -4.31 -7.34
C GLY A 162 10.12 -5.32 -7.70
N ILE A 163 8.85 -4.94 -7.61
CA ILE A 163 7.70 -5.85 -7.77
C ILE A 163 6.67 -5.29 -8.79
N GLU A 164 6.87 -4.07 -9.30
CA GLU A 164 5.94 -3.39 -10.21
C GLU A 164 4.55 -3.12 -9.61
N PHE A 165 4.45 -3.05 -8.28
CA PHE A 165 3.23 -2.69 -7.57
C PHE A 165 3.11 -1.18 -7.36
N ASN A 166 1.90 -0.66 -7.50
CA ASN A 166 1.53 0.62 -6.94
C ASN A 166 1.16 0.44 -5.46
N VAL A 167 1.72 1.29 -4.60
CA VAL A 167 1.40 1.41 -3.17
C VAL A 167 0.69 2.76 -2.91
N LEU A 168 0.19 3.35 -4.00
CA LEU A 168 -0.61 4.56 -3.98
C LEU A 168 -2.00 4.24 -4.50
N CYS A 169 -2.99 4.74 -3.77
CA CYS A 169 -4.28 5.08 -4.33
C CYS A 169 -4.00 5.83 -5.63
N GLY A 170 -4.26 5.18 -6.77
CA GLY A 170 -3.79 5.62 -8.07
C GLY A 170 -4.05 7.09 -8.25
N ASN A 171 -3.01 7.85 -8.64
CA ASN A 171 -3.03 9.31 -8.89
C ASN A 171 -4.44 9.89 -8.73
N CYS A 172 -4.83 10.17 -7.49
CA CYS A 172 -6.06 10.90 -7.26
C CYS A 172 -5.73 12.30 -7.80
N PRO A 173 -6.40 12.78 -8.85
CA PRO A 173 -6.20 14.14 -9.33
C PRO A 173 -6.44 15.16 -8.21
#